data_AF-A0A316LY56-F1
#
_entry.id   AF-A0A316LY56-F1
#
_cell.length_a   1.000
_cell.length_b   1.000
_cell.length_c   1.000
_cell.angle_alpha   90.00
_cell.angle_beta   90.00
_cell.angle_gamma   90.00
#
_symmetry.space_group_name_H-M   'P 1'
#
loop_
_entity.id
_entity.type
_entity.pdbx_description
1 polymer ?
#
loop_
_entity_poly.entity_id
_entity_poly.type
_entity_poly.pdbx_seq_one_letter_code
_entity_poly.pdbx_strand_id
1 'polypeptide(L)'
;MGDLQLVKKFKVNDGFFGRYEKLVKDVVLPYQEKALNDQIEGADKSHCIENFRMAAEKLKTGKCNGEFYGMVFQDSDVAKWLEGAAYSLAQYPDAELERRCDEIIDLIGEAQQEDGYLNTYFTVKAPDKRWTNLQEAHELYCAGHMMEAAVAYAECTGKIKLLNIMCGMADHIYKHFIEEGAEGYSGHPEVELALLRLYRCTKNEKYKELALHFINVRGVDSDYFRKEKERRKWTVWNADPEDKEYTQCGAPVREQTKATGHAVRAVYLYTGMADAAMETGDTALAEACKTLWNNITQCRMYVTGGIGSAYEGEAFTRDYHLPNDTAYAETCAAIGLIFFANRMLYLERDRKYADAMERALYNCVLAGMQLDGTRFFYVNPLETLPGISGEAKTHRHALPVRPKWFACACCPPNVARTLSSISEYAWHMT
;
A
#
# COMPACT_ATOMS: atom_id res chain seq x y z
N MET A 1 -0.60 22.35 5.15
CA MET A 1 0.54 21.97 4.30
C MET A 1 0.29 20.53 3.91
N GLY A 2 -0.23 20.33 2.71
CA GLY A 2 -0.54 19.00 2.17
C GLY A 2 0.71 18.28 1.69
N ASP A 3 0.67 16.95 1.63
CA ASP A 3 1.80 16.15 1.16
C ASP A 3 2.01 16.24 -0.35
N LEU A 4 1.03 16.73 -1.13
CA LEU A 4 1.11 16.76 -2.60
C LEU A 4 1.33 18.14 -3.21
N GLN A 5 2.11 18.97 -2.52
CA GLN A 5 2.41 20.31 -3.02
C GLN A 5 3.28 20.27 -4.28
N LEU A 6 4.03 19.20 -4.55
CA LEU A 6 5.01 19.16 -5.63
C LEU A 6 4.40 18.72 -6.96
N VAL A 7 3.47 17.75 -6.96
CA VAL A 7 2.74 17.35 -8.18
C VAL A 7 2.11 18.57 -8.84
N LYS A 8 1.40 19.42 -8.10
CA LYS A 8 0.74 20.61 -8.69
C LYS A 8 1.69 21.75 -9.04
N LYS A 9 2.88 21.81 -8.43
CA LYS A 9 3.84 22.91 -8.60
C LYS A 9 4.87 22.64 -9.69
N PHE A 10 5.26 21.37 -9.88
CA PHE A 10 6.33 20.99 -10.79
C PHE A 10 5.77 20.15 -11.92
N LYS A 11 5.93 20.68 -13.14
CA LYS A 11 5.61 19.97 -14.38
C LYS A 11 6.79 19.10 -14.80
N VAL A 12 6.51 17.85 -15.09
CA VAL A 12 7.47 16.94 -15.73
C VAL A 12 7.43 17.17 -17.24
N ASN A 13 8.58 17.50 -17.82
CA ASN A 13 8.70 17.70 -19.26
C ASN A 13 8.69 16.36 -20.02
N ASP A 14 8.50 16.42 -21.33
CA ASP A 14 8.43 15.27 -22.27
C ASP A 14 9.71 14.41 -22.38
N GLY A 15 10.63 14.53 -21.44
CA GLY A 15 11.81 13.68 -21.28
C GLY A 15 11.48 12.30 -20.74
N PHE A 16 12.44 11.67 -20.05
CA PHE A 16 12.34 10.28 -19.61
C PHE A 16 11.06 9.98 -18.80
N PHE A 17 10.79 10.75 -17.74
CA PHE A 17 9.61 10.54 -16.90
C PHE A 17 8.31 11.07 -17.49
N GLY A 18 8.34 12.13 -18.32
CA GLY A 18 7.13 12.60 -19.02
C GLY A 18 6.56 11.54 -19.96
N ARG A 19 7.41 10.67 -20.54
CA ARG A 19 6.93 9.50 -21.30
C ARG A 19 6.23 8.49 -20.41
N TYR A 20 6.71 8.24 -19.20
CA TYR A 20 6.07 7.34 -18.25
C TYR A 20 4.76 7.90 -17.72
N GLU A 21 4.68 9.20 -17.41
CA GLU A 21 3.40 9.83 -17.02
C GLU A 21 2.34 9.71 -18.12
N LYS A 22 2.72 10.00 -19.38
CA LYS A 22 1.82 9.82 -20.53
C LYS A 22 1.43 8.36 -20.72
N LEU A 23 2.38 7.43 -20.58
CA LEU A 23 2.09 6.00 -20.63
C LEU A 23 1.08 5.59 -19.54
N VAL A 24 1.24 6.13 -18.33
CA VAL A 24 0.32 5.85 -17.24
C VAL A 24 -1.07 6.40 -17.55
N LYS A 25 -1.15 7.65 -17.99
CA LYS A 25 -2.41 8.31 -18.38
C LYS A 25 -3.12 7.59 -19.52
N ASP A 26 -2.41 7.36 -20.63
CA ASP A 26 -3.01 6.97 -21.91
C ASP A 26 -3.22 5.45 -22.02
N VAL A 27 -2.47 4.65 -21.26
CA VAL A 27 -2.48 3.18 -21.35
C VAL A 27 -2.76 2.51 -20.02
N VAL A 28 -1.96 2.79 -18.99
CA VAL A 28 -2.00 2.02 -17.73
C VAL A 28 -3.33 2.24 -17.00
N LEU A 29 -3.71 3.50 -16.71
CA LEU A 29 -4.95 3.80 -15.97
C LEU A 29 -6.20 3.25 -16.70
N PRO A 30 -6.38 3.45 -18.02
CA PRO A 30 -7.49 2.84 -18.75
C PRO A 30 -7.47 1.30 -18.74
N TYR A 31 -6.28 0.68 -18.84
CA TYR A 31 -6.15 -0.77 -18.79
C TYR A 31 -6.52 -1.32 -17.40
N GLN A 32 -6.02 -0.69 -16.33
CA GLN A 32 -6.33 -1.09 -14.96
C GLN A 32 -7.82 -0.94 -14.65
N GLU A 33 -8.45 0.15 -15.08
CA GLU A 33 -9.89 0.34 -14.89
C GLU A 33 -10.72 -0.73 -15.60
N LYS A 34 -10.32 -1.14 -16.81
CA LYS A 34 -10.93 -2.30 -17.49
C LYS A 34 -10.73 -3.57 -16.67
N ALA A 35 -9.55 -3.79 -16.07
CA ALA A 35 -9.31 -4.93 -15.21
C ALA A 35 -10.23 -4.92 -13.98
N LEU A 36 -10.34 -3.79 -13.28
CA LEU A 36 -11.18 -3.61 -12.09
C LEU A 36 -12.68 -3.82 -12.37
N ASN A 37 -13.10 -3.63 -13.63
CA ASN A 37 -14.45 -3.87 -14.12
C ASN A 37 -14.64 -5.24 -14.83
N ASP A 38 -13.67 -6.14 -14.76
CA ASP A 38 -13.70 -7.46 -15.42
C ASP A 38 -13.86 -7.40 -16.95
N GLN A 39 -13.34 -6.35 -17.60
CA GLN A 39 -13.48 -6.08 -19.04
C GLN A 39 -12.27 -6.51 -19.89
N ILE A 40 -11.30 -7.21 -19.31
CA ILE A 40 -10.12 -7.70 -20.04
C ILE A 40 -10.31 -9.18 -20.40
N GLU A 41 -10.49 -9.45 -21.70
CA GLU A 41 -10.64 -10.81 -22.19
C GLU A 41 -9.40 -11.67 -21.91
N GLY A 42 -9.62 -12.85 -21.31
CA GLY A 42 -8.57 -13.82 -20.99
C GLY A 42 -7.69 -13.44 -19.80
N ALA A 43 -8.02 -12.39 -19.05
CA ALA A 43 -7.44 -12.12 -17.74
C ALA A 43 -8.27 -12.77 -16.63
N ASP A 44 -7.64 -13.07 -15.49
CA ASP A 44 -8.37 -13.43 -14.28
C ASP A 44 -9.28 -12.28 -13.85
N LYS A 45 -10.44 -12.63 -13.28
CA LYS A 45 -11.38 -11.64 -12.75
C LYS A 45 -10.74 -10.87 -11.60
N SER A 46 -11.02 -9.59 -11.54
CA SER A 46 -10.69 -8.70 -10.43
C SER A 46 -11.88 -8.53 -9.50
N HIS A 47 -13.06 -8.26 -10.06
CA HIS A 47 -14.32 -8.06 -9.35
C HIS A 47 -14.36 -6.90 -8.35
N CYS A 48 -13.36 -5.99 -8.35
CA CYS A 48 -13.28 -4.92 -7.37
C CYS A 48 -14.51 -4.00 -7.39
N ILE A 49 -14.87 -3.47 -8.57
CA ILE A 49 -16.01 -2.54 -8.68
C ILE A 49 -17.33 -3.26 -8.39
N GLU A 50 -17.44 -4.54 -8.78
CA GLU A 50 -18.64 -5.32 -8.50
C GLU A 50 -18.82 -5.59 -7.01
N ASN A 51 -17.75 -5.86 -6.26
CA ASN A 51 -17.82 -5.98 -4.80
C ASN A 51 -18.39 -4.70 -4.14
N PHE A 52 -18.05 -3.51 -4.64
CA PHE A 52 -18.64 -2.24 -4.17
C PHE A 52 -20.13 -2.12 -4.56
N ARG A 53 -20.51 -2.48 -5.79
CA ARG A 53 -21.93 -2.51 -6.22
C ARG A 53 -22.77 -3.43 -5.34
N MET A 54 -22.24 -4.61 -5.04
CA MET A 54 -22.89 -5.56 -4.15
C MET A 54 -23.00 -5.05 -2.72
N ALA A 55 -21.95 -4.41 -2.19
CA ALA A 55 -21.99 -3.80 -0.87
C ALA A 55 -23.07 -2.72 -0.79
N ALA A 56 -23.11 -1.80 -1.77
CA ALA A 56 -24.14 -0.76 -1.87
C ALA A 56 -25.56 -1.35 -1.99
N GLU A 57 -25.77 -2.35 -2.86
CA GLU A 57 -27.06 -3.04 -3.01
C GLU A 57 -27.49 -3.70 -1.70
N LYS A 58 -26.56 -4.36 -1.01
CA LYS A 58 -26.81 -5.06 0.25
C LYS A 58 -27.19 -4.10 1.38
N LEU A 59 -26.53 -2.95 1.48
CA LEU A 59 -26.89 -1.92 2.47
C LEU A 59 -28.25 -1.30 2.17
N LYS A 60 -28.56 -1.07 0.88
CA LYS A 60 -29.83 -0.46 0.46
C LYS A 60 -31.04 -1.40 0.57
N THR A 61 -30.85 -2.69 0.31
CA THR A 61 -31.99 -3.64 0.14
C THR A 61 -31.97 -4.82 1.10
N GLY A 62 -30.91 -4.97 1.91
CA GLY A 62 -30.69 -6.10 2.80
C GLY A 62 -30.15 -7.37 2.12
N LYS A 63 -29.99 -7.36 0.78
CA LYS A 63 -29.44 -8.47 -0.02
C LYS A 63 -28.70 -7.95 -1.25
N CYS A 64 -27.87 -8.77 -1.86
CA CYS A 64 -27.25 -8.48 -3.15
C CYS A 64 -27.24 -9.73 -4.01
N ASN A 65 -27.15 -9.57 -5.32
CA ASN A 65 -26.98 -10.71 -6.23
C ASN A 65 -25.50 -11.09 -6.36
N GLY A 66 -25.17 -12.36 -6.13
CA GLY A 66 -23.79 -12.88 -6.26
C GLY A 66 -23.07 -13.07 -4.92
N GLU A 67 -21.78 -13.41 -5.01
CA GLU A 67 -20.89 -13.57 -3.85
C GLU A 67 -19.63 -12.72 -4.04
N PHE A 68 -19.09 -12.20 -2.93
CA PHE A 68 -17.80 -11.50 -2.94
C PHE A 68 -16.73 -12.36 -3.63
N TYR A 69 -15.91 -11.73 -4.46
CA TYR A 69 -14.83 -12.38 -5.19
C TYR A 69 -13.51 -11.62 -5.02
N GLY A 70 -12.39 -12.36 -5.08
CA GLY A 70 -11.04 -11.82 -4.97
C GLY A 70 -10.44 -12.00 -3.57
N MET A 71 -9.34 -11.28 -3.32
CA MET A 71 -8.63 -11.31 -2.05
C MET A 71 -9.39 -10.51 -0.98
N VAL A 72 -9.16 -10.78 0.32
CA VAL A 72 -9.80 -10.00 1.40
C VAL A 72 -9.47 -8.49 1.34
N PHE A 73 -8.40 -8.12 0.63
CA PHE A 73 -7.92 -6.75 0.44
C PHE A 73 -8.24 -6.15 -0.95
N GLN A 74 -9.20 -6.71 -1.68
CA GLN A 74 -9.56 -6.33 -3.06
C GLN A 74 -9.91 -4.82 -3.19
N ASP A 75 -10.51 -4.23 -2.15
CA ASP A 75 -10.89 -2.81 -2.10
C ASP A 75 -9.69 -1.89 -2.31
N SER A 76 -8.49 -2.32 -1.87
CA SER A 76 -7.27 -1.51 -1.98
C SER A 76 -6.82 -1.28 -3.42
N ASP A 77 -7.21 -2.13 -4.38
CA ASP A 77 -6.85 -1.96 -5.79
C ASP A 77 -7.60 -0.76 -6.40
N VAL A 78 -8.86 -0.54 -6.01
CA VAL A 78 -9.64 0.64 -6.39
C VAL A 78 -9.05 1.89 -5.77
N ALA A 79 -8.66 1.83 -4.49
CA ALA A 79 -8.03 2.94 -3.80
C ALA A 79 -6.73 3.39 -4.51
N LYS A 80 -5.81 2.45 -4.78
CA LYS A 80 -4.54 2.76 -5.47
C LYS A 80 -4.76 3.29 -6.88
N TRP A 81 -5.77 2.79 -7.60
CA TRP A 81 -6.14 3.31 -8.92
C TRP A 81 -6.67 4.75 -8.83
N LEU A 82 -7.57 5.05 -7.88
CA LEU A 82 -8.08 6.40 -7.64
C LEU A 82 -6.96 7.37 -7.26
N GLU A 83 -6.00 6.93 -6.45
CA GLU A 83 -4.83 7.72 -6.09
C GLU A 83 -3.96 8.04 -7.33
N GLY A 84 -3.67 7.03 -8.17
CA GLY A 84 -2.94 7.24 -9.42
C GLY A 84 -3.69 8.15 -10.40
N ALA A 85 -5.01 8.01 -10.50
CA ALA A 85 -5.86 8.88 -11.30
C ALA A 85 -5.85 10.33 -10.77
N ALA A 86 -5.89 10.54 -9.45
CA ALA A 86 -5.78 11.86 -8.85
C ALA A 86 -4.48 12.58 -9.25
N TYR A 87 -3.35 11.89 -9.17
CA TYR A 87 -2.06 12.42 -9.60
C TYR A 87 -2.01 12.72 -11.09
N SER A 88 -2.56 11.82 -11.91
CA SER A 88 -2.65 12.03 -13.35
C SER A 88 -3.49 13.28 -13.68
N LEU A 89 -4.63 13.47 -13.02
CA LEU A 89 -5.51 14.64 -13.20
C LEU A 89 -4.83 15.96 -12.81
N ALA A 90 -3.92 15.94 -11.82
CA ALA A 90 -3.17 17.12 -11.43
C ALA A 90 -2.18 17.58 -12.52
N GLN A 91 -1.58 16.65 -13.26
CA GLN A 91 -0.65 16.94 -14.37
C GLN A 91 -1.36 17.16 -15.71
N TYR A 92 -2.39 16.35 -15.97
CA TYR A 92 -3.13 16.28 -17.22
C TYR A 92 -4.64 16.28 -16.93
N PRO A 93 -5.26 17.47 -16.80
CA PRO A 93 -6.70 17.57 -16.61
C PRO A 93 -7.48 16.79 -17.69
N ASP A 94 -8.40 15.94 -17.25
CA ASP A 94 -9.20 15.07 -18.10
C ASP A 94 -10.59 14.93 -17.46
N ALA A 95 -11.57 15.63 -18.03
CA ALA A 95 -12.92 15.69 -17.49
C ALA A 95 -13.64 14.32 -17.53
N GLU A 96 -13.26 13.43 -18.45
CA GLU A 96 -13.89 12.11 -18.55
C GLU A 96 -13.28 11.11 -17.56
N LEU A 97 -11.97 11.19 -17.31
CA LEU A 97 -11.35 10.46 -16.20
C LEU A 97 -11.92 10.94 -14.86
N GLU A 98 -11.99 12.26 -14.63
CA GLU A 98 -12.52 12.83 -13.39
C GLU A 98 -13.98 12.43 -13.15
N ARG A 99 -14.83 12.45 -14.20
CA ARG A 99 -16.22 11.97 -14.12
C ARG A 99 -16.31 10.51 -13.68
N ARG A 100 -15.48 9.63 -14.24
CA ARG A 100 -15.47 8.19 -13.87
C ARG A 100 -14.93 7.97 -12.46
N CYS A 101 -13.94 8.74 -12.03
CA CYS A 101 -13.49 8.75 -10.63
C CYS A 101 -14.64 9.16 -9.69
N ASP A 102 -15.38 10.23 -10.02
CA ASP A 102 -16.53 10.68 -9.22
C ASP A 102 -17.63 9.61 -9.13
N GLU A 103 -17.94 8.91 -10.23
CA GLU A 103 -18.91 7.80 -10.23
C GLU A 103 -18.47 6.64 -9.31
N ILE A 104 -17.18 6.30 -9.31
CA ILE A 104 -16.63 5.28 -8.40
C ILE A 104 -16.69 5.78 -6.95
N ILE A 105 -16.38 7.05 -6.69
CA ILE A 105 -16.45 7.66 -5.35
C ILE A 105 -17.89 7.70 -4.83
N ASP A 106 -18.85 7.98 -5.71
CA ASP A 106 -20.28 7.94 -5.39
C ASP A 106 -20.68 6.53 -4.95
N LEU A 107 -20.27 5.52 -5.72
CA LEU A 107 -20.51 4.11 -5.39
C LEU A 107 -19.84 3.70 -4.06
N ILE A 108 -18.60 4.14 -3.81
CA ILE A 108 -17.91 3.90 -2.55
C ILE A 108 -18.71 4.50 -1.38
N GLY A 109 -19.26 5.70 -1.56
CA GLY A 109 -20.13 6.34 -0.57
C GLY A 109 -21.42 5.56 -0.30
N GLU A 110 -22.04 4.98 -1.35
CA GLU A 110 -23.20 4.10 -1.20
C GLU A 110 -22.87 2.77 -0.50
N ALA A 111 -21.61 2.32 -0.58
CA ALA A 111 -21.11 1.12 0.06
C ALA A 111 -20.58 1.36 1.51
N GLN A 112 -20.56 2.61 1.98
CA GLN A 112 -20.21 2.94 3.36
C GLN A 112 -21.41 2.72 4.29
N GLN A 113 -21.15 2.12 5.45
CA GLN A 113 -22.17 1.89 6.47
C GLN A 113 -22.44 3.15 7.29
N GLU A 114 -23.59 3.20 7.95
CA GLU A 114 -24.02 4.37 8.74
C GLU A 114 -23.05 4.74 9.87
N ASP A 115 -22.32 3.76 10.42
CA ASP A 115 -21.30 3.97 11.46
C ASP A 115 -19.97 4.49 10.90
N GLY A 116 -19.83 4.62 9.58
CA GLY A 116 -18.61 5.02 8.88
C GLY A 116 -17.77 3.85 8.36
N TYR A 117 -18.10 2.61 8.73
CA TYR A 117 -17.34 1.44 8.31
C TYR A 117 -17.43 1.20 6.79
N LEU A 118 -16.27 1.01 6.14
CA LEU A 118 -16.15 0.71 4.71
C LEU A 118 -15.23 -0.49 4.49
N ASN A 119 -15.81 -1.62 4.10
CA ASN A 119 -15.11 -2.78 3.58
C ASN A 119 -16.11 -3.72 2.88
N THR A 120 -15.86 -4.10 1.63
CA THR A 120 -16.81 -4.89 0.85
C THR A 120 -16.87 -6.34 1.31
N TYR A 121 -15.75 -6.96 1.70
CA TYR A 121 -15.72 -8.35 2.21
C TYR A 121 -16.57 -8.50 3.47
N PHE A 122 -16.40 -7.59 4.43
CA PHE A 122 -17.16 -7.56 5.69
C PHE A 122 -18.51 -6.87 5.57
N THR A 123 -18.93 -6.46 4.37
CA THR A 123 -20.31 -6.06 4.12
C THR A 123 -21.05 -7.20 3.43
N VAL A 124 -20.47 -7.75 2.37
CA VAL A 124 -21.07 -8.76 1.48
C VAL A 124 -20.96 -10.17 2.03
N LYS A 125 -19.75 -10.64 2.40
CA LYS A 125 -19.46 -12.05 2.67
C LYS A 125 -19.50 -12.42 4.15
N ALA A 126 -18.96 -11.56 5.01
CA ALA A 126 -18.74 -11.89 6.42
C ALA A 126 -19.12 -10.73 7.37
N PRO A 127 -20.39 -10.27 7.36
CA PRO A 127 -20.79 -9.06 8.09
C PRO A 127 -20.59 -9.10 9.60
N ASP A 128 -20.57 -10.29 10.19
CA ASP A 128 -20.42 -10.56 11.62
C ASP A 128 -18.96 -10.68 12.08
N LYS A 129 -17.98 -10.46 11.19
CA LYS A 129 -16.56 -10.77 11.46
C LYS A 129 -15.60 -9.59 11.49
N ARG A 130 -16.12 -8.36 11.44
CA ARG A 130 -15.31 -7.12 11.49
C ARG A 130 -14.39 -7.11 12.70
N TRP A 131 -13.14 -6.71 12.50
CA TRP A 131 -12.13 -6.56 13.55
C TRP A 131 -11.81 -7.84 14.34
N THR A 132 -12.22 -9.01 13.84
CA THR A 132 -11.96 -10.29 14.53
C THR A 132 -10.72 -11.03 14.03
N ASN A 133 -10.08 -10.54 12.96
CA ASN A 133 -8.88 -11.13 12.36
C ASN A 133 -7.99 -10.04 11.76
N LEU A 134 -7.39 -9.20 12.61
CA LEU A 134 -6.51 -8.12 12.19
C LEU A 134 -5.21 -8.66 11.59
N GLN A 135 -4.79 -9.87 11.97
CA GLN A 135 -3.59 -10.52 11.41
C GLN A 135 -3.69 -10.72 9.89
N GLU A 136 -4.83 -11.20 9.40
CA GLU A 136 -4.97 -11.66 8.02
C GLU A 136 -5.95 -10.81 7.19
N ALA A 137 -6.95 -10.17 7.78
CA ALA A 137 -8.10 -9.68 7.00
C ALA A 137 -7.94 -8.28 6.38
N HIS A 138 -6.83 -7.57 6.64
CA HIS A 138 -6.48 -6.33 5.95
C HIS A 138 -7.54 -5.20 6.00
N GLU A 139 -8.42 -5.18 7.01
CA GLU A 139 -9.44 -4.13 7.15
C GLU A 139 -8.79 -2.74 7.25
N LEU A 140 -7.82 -2.58 8.16
CA LEU A 140 -7.06 -1.34 8.35
C LEU A 140 -6.17 -1.02 7.14
N TYR A 141 -5.64 -2.04 6.44
CA TYR A 141 -4.84 -1.84 5.23
C TYR A 141 -5.67 -1.26 4.08
N CYS A 142 -6.88 -1.79 3.84
CA CYS A 142 -7.78 -1.24 2.83
C CYS A 142 -8.23 0.18 3.19
N ALA A 143 -8.53 0.41 4.47
CA ALA A 143 -8.88 1.74 4.96
C ALA A 143 -7.74 2.73 4.75
N GLY A 144 -6.49 2.36 5.06
CA GLY A 144 -5.31 3.20 4.86
C GLY A 144 -5.11 3.59 3.39
N HIS A 145 -5.12 2.62 2.48
CA HIS A 145 -5.02 2.93 1.05
C HIS A 145 -6.16 3.84 0.55
N MET A 146 -7.39 3.63 1.03
CA MET A 146 -8.50 4.51 0.65
C MET A 146 -8.37 5.92 1.25
N MET A 147 -7.79 6.07 2.44
CA MET A 147 -7.44 7.38 3.01
C MET A 147 -6.36 8.09 2.18
N GLU A 148 -5.34 7.37 1.70
CA GLU A 148 -4.34 7.92 0.79
C GLU A 148 -4.98 8.45 -0.49
N ALA A 149 -5.84 7.65 -1.12
CA ALA A 149 -6.60 8.05 -2.31
C ALA A 149 -7.50 9.25 -2.06
N ALA A 150 -8.17 9.30 -0.89
CA ALA A 150 -9.04 10.38 -0.49
C ALA A 150 -8.31 11.72 -0.38
N VAL A 151 -7.16 11.71 0.30
CA VAL A 151 -6.30 12.90 0.40
C VAL A 151 -5.77 13.30 -0.97
N ALA A 152 -5.31 12.35 -1.78
CA ALA A 152 -4.81 12.63 -3.12
C ALA A 152 -5.86 13.29 -4.00
N TYR A 153 -7.07 12.73 -4.03
CA TYR A 153 -8.16 13.25 -4.85
C TYR A 153 -8.57 14.65 -4.42
N ALA A 154 -8.69 14.89 -3.12
CA ALA A 154 -9.01 16.21 -2.57
C ALA A 154 -7.94 17.26 -2.89
N GLU A 155 -6.65 16.94 -2.74
CA GLU A 155 -5.56 17.87 -3.02
C GLU A 155 -5.41 18.17 -4.53
N CYS A 156 -5.60 17.16 -5.38
CA CYS A 156 -5.45 17.28 -6.82
C CYS A 156 -6.63 17.99 -7.47
N THR A 157 -7.87 17.59 -7.17
CA THR A 157 -9.10 18.08 -7.83
C THR A 157 -9.83 19.16 -7.04
N GLY A 158 -9.62 19.26 -5.73
CA GLY A 158 -10.42 20.09 -4.82
C GLY A 158 -11.74 19.45 -4.37
N LYS A 159 -12.08 18.25 -4.86
CA LYS A 159 -13.32 17.55 -4.49
C LYS A 159 -13.13 16.72 -3.22
N ILE A 160 -13.95 17.00 -2.21
CA ILE A 160 -13.79 16.46 -0.85
C ILE A 160 -14.72 15.28 -0.53
N LYS A 161 -15.50 14.76 -1.50
CA LYS A 161 -16.48 13.70 -1.22
C LYS A 161 -15.82 12.44 -0.65
N LEU A 162 -14.77 11.94 -1.32
CA LEU A 162 -14.01 10.77 -0.83
C LEU A 162 -13.29 11.07 0.49
N LEU A 163 -12.78 12.30 0.67
CA LEU A 163 -12.20 12.74 1.94
C LEU A 163 -13.20 12.65 3.09
N ASN A 164 -14.42 13.13 2.91
CA ASN A 164 -15.47 13.06 3.93
C ASN A 164 -15.87 11.60 4.26
N ILE A 165 -15.98 10.74 3.24
CA ILE A 165 -16.22 9.30 3.42
C ILE A 165 -15.11 8.71 4.31
N MET A 166 -13.84 8.99 3.99
CA MET A 166 -12.72 8.42 4.73
C MET A 166 -12.47 9.04 6.09
N CYS A 167 -12.88 10.29 6.33
CA CYS A 167 -12.99 10.84 7.69
C CYS A 167 -14.00 10.03 8.53
N GLY A 168 -15.16 9.66 7.96
CA GLY A 168 -16.13 8.79 8.63
C GLY A 168 -15.54 7.42 8.99
N MET A 169 -14.78 6.80 8.09
CA MET A 169 -14.06 5.56 8.38
C MET A 169 -12.97 5.74 9.45
N ALA A 170 -12.22 6.85 9.41
CA ALA A 170 -11.22 7.14 10.42
C ALA A 170 -11.84 7.38 11.80
N ASP A 171 -12.98 8.08 11.87
CA ASP A 171 -13.74 8.30 13.11
C ASP A 171 -14.31 6.98 13.66
N HIS A 172 -14.79 6.09 12.78
CA HIS A 172 -15.20 4.72 13.15
C HIS A 172 -14.06 3.92 13.78
N ILE A 173 -12.88 3.91 13.14
CA ILE A 173 -11.69 3.23 13.66
C ILE A 173 -11.25 3.85 14.99
N TYR A 174 -11.26 5.18 15.10
CA TYR A 174 -10.92 5.90 16.32
C TYR A 174 -11.83 5.49 17.47
N LYS A 175 -13.14 5.47 17.25
CA LYS A 175 -14.10 5.02 18.25
C LYS A 175 -13.78 3.60 18.72
N HIS A 176 -13.53 2.67 17.79
CA HIS A 176 -13.28 1.27 18.14
C HIS A 176 -11.98 1.05 18.94
N PHE A 177 -10.86 1.61 18.47
CA PHE A 177 -9.55 1.33 19.08
C PHE A 177 -9.20 2.27 20.23
N ILE A 178 -9.66 3.52 20.20
CA ILE A 178 -9.33 4.53 21.22
C ILE A 178 -10.45 4.68 22.27
N GLU A 179 -11.70 4.93 21.83
CA GLU A 179 -12.79 5.23 22.77
C GLU A 179 -13.34 3.96 23.46
N GLU A 180 -13.48 2.87 22.71
CA GLU A 180 -13.93 1.56 23.22
C GLU A 180 -12.76 0.71 23.77
N GLY A 181 -11.51 1.09 23.47
CA GLY A 181 -10.31 0.43 23.96
C GLY A 181 -10.07 -0.96 23.38
N ALA A 182 -10.54 -1.23 22.15
CA ALA A 182 -10.25 -2.50 21.49
C ALA A 182 -8.74 -2.69 21.30
N GLU A 183 -8.23 -3.86 21.67
CA GLU A 183 -6.82 -4.20 21.49
C GLU A 183 -6.54 -4.54 20.01
N GLY A 184 -5.43 -4.06 19.47
CA GLY A 184 -4.86 -4.61 18.26
C GLY A 184 -4.30 -3.60 17.28
N TYR A 185 -3.80 -4.14 16.18
CA TYR A 185 -3.22 -3.41 15.06
C TYR A 185 -3.21 -4.32 13.83
N SER A 186 -3.10 -3.73 12.64
CA SER A 186 -3.10 -4.48 11.39
C SER A 186 -1.92 -5.45 11.29
N GLY A 187 -2.15 -6.68 10.84
CA GLY A 187 -1.08 -7.58 10.42
C GLY A 187 -0.31 -7.07 9.20
N HIS A 188 -0.90 -6.16 8.41
CA HIS A 188 -0.22 -5.43 7.34
C HIS A 188 -0.22 -3.92 7.63
N PRO A 189 0.92 -3.33 8.04
CA PRO A 189 1.09 -1.87 8.17
C PRO A 189 0.73 -1.14 6.88
N GLU A 190 0.07 0.01 7.01
CA GLU A 190 -0.38 0.91 5.92
C GLU A 190 -1.23 2.04 6.52
N VAL A 191 -2.10 1.70 7.48
CA VAL A 191 -3.01 2.68 8.10
C VAL A 191 -2.25 3.78 8.85
N GLU A 192 -1.07 3.46 9.38
CA GLU A 192 -0.25 4.37 10.17
C GLU A 192 0.24 5.57 9.33
N LEU A 193 0.80 5.33 8.14
CA LEU A 193 1.23 6.41 7.23
C LEU A 193 0.03 7.17 6.65
N ALA A 194 -1.07 6.46 6.38
CA ALA A 194 -2.26 7.05 5.78
C ALA A 194 -2.98 8.01 6.76
N LEU A 195 -3.05 7.66 8.03
CA LEU A 195 -3.64 8.50 9.08
C LEU A 195 -2.84 9.77 9.34
N LEU A 196 -1.50 9.72 9.28
CA LEU A 196 -0.67 10.93 9.39
C LEU A 196 -0.87 11.87 8.19
N ARG A 197 -1.01 11.31 7.00
CA ARG A 197 -1.36 12.06 5.78
C ARG A 197 -2.77 12.67 5.89
N LEU A 198 -3.76 11.91 6.37
CA LEU A 198 -5.12 12.39 6.61
C LEU A 198 -5.14 13.50 7.67
N TYR A 199 -4.38 13.35 8.76
CA TYR A 199 -4.15 14.38 9.78
C TYR A 199 -3.61 15.66 9.17
N ARG A 200 -2.57 15.60 8.33
CA ARG A 200 -2.00 16.80 7.71
C ARG A 200 -2.98 17.54 6.81
N CYS A 201 -3.82 16.79 6.09
CA CYS A 201 -4.86 17.32 5.21
C CYS A 201 -6.00 18.00 6.00
N THR A 202 -6.50 17.33 7.05
CA THR A 202 -7.72 17.73 7.78
C THR A 202 -7.46 18.57 9.03
N LYS A 203 -6.25 18.49 9.59
CA LYS A 203 -5.87 19.03 10.91
C LYS A 203 -6.66 18.44 12.09
N ASN A 204 -7.28 17.28 11.91
CA ASN A 204 -7.97 16.57 12.99
C ASN A 204 -6.98 15.73 13.81
N GLU A 205 -6.66 16.20 15.01
CA GLU A 205 -5.70 15.57 15.94
C GLU A 205 -6.03 14.11 16.28
N LYS A 206 -7.31 13.70 16.21
CA LYS A 206 -7.72 12.30 16.41
C LYS A 206 -6.98 11.34 15.47
N TYR A 207 -6.72 11.74 14.23
CA TYR A 207 -6.07 10.88 13.25
C TYR A 207 -4.57 10.72 13.54
N LYS A 208 -3.92 11.76 14.07
CA LYS A 208 -2.55 11.67 14.56
C LYS A 208 -2.47 10.76 15.78
N GLU A 209 -3.36 10.93 16.75
CA GLU A 209 -3.43 10.07 17.94
C GLU A 209 -3.62 8.59 17.57
N LEU A 210 -4.53 8.30 16.63
CA LEU A 210 -4.79 6.94 16.15
C LEU A 210 -3.58 6.34 15.44
N ALA A 211 -2.87 7.10 14.59
CA ALA A 211 -1.64 6.64 13.95
C ALA A 211 -0.56 6.27 14.99
N LEU A 212 -0.36 7.16 15.96
CA LEU A 212 0.61 6.95 17.04
C LEU A 212 0.22 5.76 17.91
N HIS A 213 -1.07 5.56 18.19
CA HIS A 213 -1.57 4.38 18.90
C HIS A 213 -1.08 3.10 18.23
N PHE A 214 -1.40 2.90 16.94
CA PHE A 214 -1.01 1.68 16.21
C PHE A 214 0.50 1.46 16.15
N ILE A 215 1.29 2.52 15.94
CA ILE A 215 2.76 2.44 15.96
C ILE A 215 3.26 2.00 17.35
N ASN A 216 2.70 2.57 18.41
CA ASN A 216 3.19 2.36 19.77
C ASN A 216 2.77 1.02 20.37
N VAL A 217 1.60 0.47 20.00
CA VAL A 217 1.16 -0.84 20.53
C VAL A 217 1.80 -2.02 19.80
N ARG A 218 2.30 -1.83 18.57
CA ARG A 218 2.87 -2.91 17.75
C ARG A 218 4.08 -3.54 18.45
N GLY A 219 3.98 -4.85 18.70
CA GLY A 219 5.04 -5.65 19.31
C GLY A 219 5.23 -5.47 20.84
N VAL A 220 4.45 -4.62 21.50
CA VAL A 220 4.44 -4.52 22.97
C VAL A 220 3.90 -5.80 23.60
N ASP A 221 2.76 -6.27 23.10
CA ASP A 221 2.31 -7.64 23.32
C ASP A 221 2.63 -8.47 22.07
N SER A 222 3.83 -9.08 22.06
CA SER A 222 4.28 -9.89 20.93
C SER A 222 3.44 -11.16 20.69
N ASP A 223 2.57 -11.53 21.65
CA ASP A 223 1.66 -12.67 21.54
C ASP A 223 0.24 -12.25 21.11
N TYR A 224 0.00 -10.97 20.76
CA TYR A 224 -1.33 -10.46 20.40
C TYR A 224 -2.02 -11.31 19.33
N PHE A 225 -1.34 -11.58 18.20
CA PHE A 225 -1.95 -12.36 17.10
C PHE A 225 -2.17 -13.84 17.46
N ARG A 226 -1.37 -14.42 18.38
CA ARG A 226 -1.65 -15.76 18.92
C ARG A 226 -2.94 -15.75 19.72
N LYS A 227 -3.10 -14.77 20.63
CA LYS A 227 -4.31 -14.58 21.44
C LYS A 227 -5.53 -14.26 20.56
N GLU A 228 -5.36 -13.50 19.47
CA GLU A 228 -6.42 -13.25 18.49
C GLU A 228 -6.82 -14.56 17.80
N LYS A 229 -5.85 -15.35 17.32
CA LYS A 229 -6.09 -16.64 16.67
C LYS A 229 -6.85 -17.61 17.58
N GLU A 230 -6.54 -17.62 18.88
CA GLU A 230 -7.27 -18.40 19.90
C GLU A 230 -8.73 -17.95 20.08
N ARG A 231 -9.02 -16.65 19.93
CA ARG A 231 -10.36 -16.07 20.06
C ARG A 231 -11.23 -16.28 18.80
N ARG A 232 -10.63 -16.38 17.60
CA ARG A 232 -11.36 -16.50 16.32
C ARG A 232 -11.51 -17.93 15.82
N LYS A 233 -12.64 -18.22 15.17
CA LYS A 233 -12.97 -19.56 14.61
C LYS A 233 -12.80 -19.64 13.08
N TRP A 234 -12.10 -18.68 12.49
CA TRP A 234 -11.97 -18.55 11.04
C TRP A 234 -10.63 -17.94 10.68
N THR A 235 -10.20 -18.16 9.44
CA THR A 235 -8.94 -17.68 8.88
C THR A 235 -9.11 -17.33 7.41
N VAL A 236 -8.21 -16.50 6.85
CA VAL A 236 -8.21 -16.17 5.42
C VAL A 236 -7.29 -17.13 4.68
N TRP A 237 -6.05 -17.29 5.14
CA TRP A 237 -5.01 -18.16 4.55
C TRP A 237 -4.19 -18.95 5.58
N ASN A 238 -4.66 -19.02 6.82
CA ASN A 238 -4.04 -19.75 7.93
C ASN A 238 -2.62 -19.27 8.25
N ALA A 239 -2.46 -17.95 8.40
CA ALA A 239 -1.20 -17.36 8.84
C ALA A 239 -0.70 -18.01 10.16
N ASP A 240 0.62 -18.16 10.26
CA ASP A 240 1.28 -18.61 11.47
C ASP A 240 1.43 -17.42 12.44
N PRO A 241 0.74 -17.40 13.60
CA PRO A 241 0.89 -16.33 14.59
C PRO A 241 2.22 -16.41 15.35
N GLU A 242 2.95 -17.53 15.24
CA GLU A 242 4.27 -17.66 15.87
C GLU A 242 5.37 -16.98 15.04
N ASP A 243 5.13 -16.74 13.74
CA ASP A 243 6.01 -15.92 12.90
C ASP A 243 5.80 -14.43 13.17
N LYS A 244 6.39 -13.98 14.28
CA LYS A 244 6.35 -12.57 14.73
C LYS A 244 7.19 -11.64 13.84
N GLU A 245 8.11 -12.19 13.04
CA GLU A 245 8.90 -11.41 12.10
C GLU A 245 8.03 -10.98 10.91
N TYR A 246 7.17 -11.86 10.38
CA TYR A 246 6.32 -11.61 9.22
C TYR A 246 5.50 -10.31 9.33
N THR A 247 4.95 -10.02 10.51
CA THR A 247 4.14 -8.82 10.81
C THR A 247 4.88 -7.75 11.64
N GLN A 248 6.20 -7.86 11.76
CA GLN A 248 7.06 -6.90 12.48
C GLN A 248 6.57 -6.65 13.93
N CYS A 249 6.17 -7.69 14.64
CA CYS A 249 5.61 -7.61 15.99
C CYS A 249 6.39 -8.43 17.03
N GLY A 250 7.62 -8.85 16.71
CA GLY A 250 8.49 -9.57 17.65
C GLY A 250 8.99 -8.72 18.83
N ALA A 251 9.02 -7.39 18.66
CA ALA A 251 9.40 -6.42 19.69
C ALA A 251 8.73 -5.07 19.40
N PRO A 252 8.61 -4.18 20.41
CA PRO A 252 8.20 -2.79 20.19
C PRO A 252 9.02 -2.14 19.07
N VAL A 253 8.37 -1.31 18.25
CA VAL A 253 9.01 -0.75 17.04
C VAL A 253 10.31 0.02 17.30
N ARG A 254 10.45 0.62 18.48
CA ARG A 254 11.68 1.35 18.91
C ARG A 254 12.84 0.42 19.29
N GLU A 255 12.57 -0.86 19.50
CA GLU A 255 13.56 -1.89 19.86
C GLU A 255 13.96 -2.77 18.67
N GLN A 256 13.32 -2.60 17.51
CA GLN A 256 13.64 -3.35 16.30
C GLN A 256 14.95 -2.86 15.69
N THR A 257 15.92 -3.75 15.56
CA THR A 257 17.27 -3.43 15.05
C THR A 257 17.57 -3.98 13.66
N LYS A 258 16.67 -4.80 13.11
CA LYS A 258 16.81 -5.46 11.81
C LYS A 258 15.48 -5.46 11.07
N ALA A 259 15.54 -5.25 9.76
CA ALA A 259 14.37 -5.37 8.90
C ALA A 259 14.09 -6.85 8.62
N THR A 260 13.01 -7.39 9.16
CA THR A 260 12.63 -8.82 9.08
C THR A 260 11.21 -9.01 8.56
N GLY A 261 10.89 -10.25 8.19
CA GLY A 261 9.57 -10.60 7.66
C GLY A 261 9.26 -9.94 6.33
N HIS A 262 7.98 -9.82 6.01
CA HIS A 262 7.49 -9.35 4.72
C HIS A 262 8.01 -7.95 4.36
N ALA A 263 8.59 -7.80 3.17
CA ALA A 263 9.32 -6.59 2.81
C ALA A 263 8.42 -5.34 2.73
N VAL A 264 7.24 -5.42 2.07
CA VAL A 264 6.29 -4.29 1.97
C VAL A 264 5.77 -3.84 3.33
N ARG A 265 5.30 -4.78 4.16
CA ARG A 265 4.85 -4.51 5.53
C ARG A 265 5.88 -3.71 6.33
N ALA A 266 7.13 -4.17 6.29
CA ALA A 266 8.23 -3.50 6.95
C ALA A 266 8.40 -2.06 6.47
N VAL A 267 8.54 -1.80 5.16
CA VAL A 267 8.79 -0.43 4.69
C VAL A 267 7.57 0.50 4.80
N TYR A 268 6.34 -0.01 4.78
CA TYR A 268 5.16 0.79 5.08
C TYR A 268 5.11 1.18 6.55
N LEU A 269 5.42 0.25 7.47
CA LEU A 269 5.57 0.56 8.89
C LEU A 269 6.65 1.61 9.12
N TYR A 270 7.83 1.43 8.51
CA TYR A 270 8.96 2.34 8.69
C TYR A 270 8.69 3.73 8.11
N THR A 271 7.91 3.80 7.02
CA THR A 271 7.40 5.08 6.48
C THR A 271 6.54 5.79 7.52
N GLY A 272 5.56 5.09 8.12
CA GLY A 272 4.71 5.63 9.18
C GLY A 272 5.50 6.03 10.44
N MET A 273 6.53 5.25 10.82
CA MET A 273 7.41 5.57 11.94
C MET A 273 8.24 6.83 11.70
N ALA A 274 8.86 6.97 10.52
CA ALA A 274 9.65 8.15 10.18
C ALA A 274 8.78 9.40 10.13
N ASP A 275 7.57 9.28 9.59
CA ASP A 275 6.61 10.37 9.51
C ASP A 275 6.10 10.78 10.90
N ALA A 276 5.82 9.81 11.79
CA ALA A 276 5.47 10.06 13.18
C ALA A 276 6.63 10.71 13.97
N ALA A 277 7.87 10.27 13.75
CA ALA A 277 9.04 10.83 14.41
C ALA A 277 9.24 12.30 14.02
N MET A 278 9.05 12.64 12.74
CA MET A 278 9.08 14.02 12.25
C MET A 278 7.97 14.87 12.88
N GLU A 279 6.73 14.36 12.91
CA GLU A 279 5.57 15.11 13.40
C GLU A 279 5.63 15.37 14.92
N THR A 280 6.21 14.44 15.69
CA THR A 280 6.23 14.50 17.16
C THR A 280 7.55 14.96 17.75
N GLY A 281 8.64 14.94 16.97
CA GLY A 281 9.99 15.13 17.47
C GLY A 281 10.53 13.95 18.30
N ASP A 282 9.92 12.76 18.21
CA ASP A 282 10.38 11.56 18.92
C ASP A 282 11.73 11.06 18.39
N THR A 283 12.79 11.38 19.14
CA THR A 283 14.16 11.02 18.78
C THR A 283 14.43 9.52 18.87
N ALA A 284 13.78 8.78 19.78
CA ALA A 284 13.96 7.34 19.87
C ALA A 284 13.36 6.64 18.65
N LEU A 285 12.19 7.09 18.18
CA LEU A 285 11.58 6.58 16.96
C LEU A 285 12.41 6.94 15.71
N ALA A 286 12.98 8.14 15.67
CA ALA A 286 13.89 8.56 14.61
C ALA A 286 15.15 7.67 14.54
N GLU A 287 15.79 7.37 15.68
CA GLU A 287 16.96 6.49 15.72
C GLU A 287 16.65 5.04 15.35
N ALA A 288 15.45 4.54 15.71
CA ALA A 288 14.98 3.23 15.24
C ALA A 288 14.85 3.22 13.70
N CYS A 289 14.26 4.26 13.11
CA CYS A 289 14.17 4.39 11.65
C CYS A 289 15.56 4.41 10.99
N LYS A 290 16.53 5.15 11.54
CA LYS A 290 17.90 5.15 11.01
C LYS A 290 18.57 3.78 11.11
N THR A 291 18.36 3.07 12.21
CA THR A 291 18.90 1.71 12.43
C THR A 291 18.35 0.75 11.38
N LEU A 292 17.04 0.74 11.19
CA LEU A 292 16.35 -0.11 10.21
C LEU A 292 16.72 0.25 8.77
N TRP A 293 16.79 1.55 8.45
CA TRP A 293 17.27 2.04 7.16
C TRP A 293 18.69 1.52 6.84
N ASN A 294 19.61 1.64 7.80
CA ASN A 294 20.98 1.17 7.63
C ASN A 294 21.03 -0.34 7.45
N ASN A 295 20.22 -1.11 8.21
CA ASN A 295 20.17 -2.56 8.04
C ASN A 295 19.68 -2.96 6.63
N ILE A 296 18.63 -2.30 6.11
CA ILE A 296 18.15 -2.54 4.74
C ILE A 296 19.24 -2.20 3.74
N THR A 297 19.70 -0.95 3.73
CA THR A 297 20.51 -0.41 2.63
C THR A 297 21.95 -0.93 2.61
N GLN A 298 22.49 -1.34 3.75
CA GLN A 298 23.87 -1.84 3.85
C GLN A 298 23.96 -3.37 3.80
N CYS A 299 22.89 -4.08 4.18
CA CYS A 299 22.96 -5.54 4.34
C CYS A 299 21.90 -6.33 3.56
N ARG A 300 20.75 -5.73 3.23
CA ARG A 300 19.56 -6.47 2.75
C ARG A 300 18.89 -5.86 1.52
N MET A 301 19.62 -5.06 0.75
CA MET A 301 19.15 -4.43 -0.47
C MET A 301 19.99 -4.90 -1.65
N TYR A 302 19.33 -5.32 -2.72
CA TYR A 302 19.98 -5.69 -3.98
C TYR A 302 20.57 -4.44 -4.66
N VAL A 303 21.51 -4.65 -5.60
CA VAL A 303 22.13 -3.55 -6.36
C VAL A 303 21.12 -2.69 -7.13
N THR A 304 19.97 -3.28 -7.47
CA THR A 304 18.81 -2.67 -8.15
C THR A 304 17.90 -1.86 -7.22
N GLY A 305 18.19 -1.79 -5.92
CA GLY A 305 17.28 -1.22 -4.92
C GLY A 305 16.09 -2.12 -4.59
N GLY A 306 16.03 -3.33 -5.14
CA GLY A 306 15.07 -4.36 -4.72
C GLY A 306 15.33 -4.83 -3.29
N ILE A 307 14.26 -5.18 -2.57
CA ILE A 307 14.30 -5.71 -1.20
C ILE A 307 13.37 -6.92 -1.08
N GLY A 308 13.68 -7.81 -0.13
CA GLY A 308 13.01 -9.11 0.00
C GLY A 308 13.77 -10.19 -0.77
N SER A 309 14.46 -11.08 -0.05
CA SER A 309 15.34 -12.09 -0.62
C SER A 309 14.80 -13.51 -0.57
N ALA A 310 13.59 -13.71 -0.05
CA ALA A 310 12.89 -14.99 -0.09
C ALA A 310 11.50 -14.85 -0.71
N TYR A 311 11.13 -15.85 -1.50
CA TYR A 311 9.75 -16.06 -1.96
C TYR A 311 8.85 -16.39 -0.77
N GLU A 312 9.29 -17.26 0.12
CA GLU A 312 8.57 -17.60 1.34
C GLU A 312 8.37 -16.35 2.19
N GLY A 313 7.11 -15.96 2.36
CA GLY A 313 6.73 -14.77 3.12
C GLY A 313 7.08 -13.44 2.45
N GLU A 314 7.58 -13.45 1.21
CA GLU A 314 7.93 -12.22 0.45
C GLU A 314 8.89 -11.33 1.26
N ALA A 315 9.86 -11.99 1.91
CA ALA A 315 10.46 -11.50 3.14
C ALA A 315 11.94 -11.13 3.03
N PHE A 316 12.37 -10.25 3.93
CA PHE A 316 13.76 -10.16 4.33
C PHE A 316 14.22 -11.46 5.00
N THR A 317 15.51 -11.80 4.83
CA THR A 317 16.09 -13.00 5.45
C THR A 317 17.19 -12.64 6.44
N ARG A 318 18.47 -12.90 6.11
CA ARG A 318 19.64 -12.60 6.94
C ARG A 318 20.49 -11.52 6.28
N ASP A 319 21.32 -10.87 7.09
CA ASP A 319 22.26 -9.86 6.59
C ASP A 319 23.17 -10.51 5.53
N TYR A 320 23.32 -9.84 4.39
CA TYR A 320 24.10 -10.27 3.22
C TYR A 320 23.58 -11.53 2.48
N HIS A 321 22.41 -12.06 2.85
CA HIS A 321 21.74 -13.11 2.09
C HIS A 321 20.91 -12.50 0.95
N LEU A 322 21.56 -12.36 -0.21
CA LEU A 322 21.05 -11.71 -1.43
C LEU A 322 21.28 -12.61 -2.68
N PRO A 323 20.62 -13.78 -2.78
CA PRO A 323 20.72 -14.64 -3.96
C PRO A 323 20.04 -14.00 -5.18
N ASN A 324 20.65 -14.07 -6.36
CA ASN A 324 20.15 -13.36 -7.55
C ASN A 324 18.99 -14.08 -8.25
N ASP A 325 19.04 -15.41 -8.29
CA ASP A 325 18.13 -16.27 -9.05
C ASP A 325 16.84 -16.61 -8.26
N THR A 326 16.92 -16.63 -6.94
CA THR A 326 15.78 -16.86 -6.04
C THR A 326 15.26 -15.59 -5.38
N ALA A 327 15.80 -14.42 -5.73
CA ALA A 327 15.33 -13.12 -5.24
C ALA A 327 13.81 -12.96 -5.40
N TYR A 328 13.18 -12.32 -4.41
CA TYR A 328 11.80 -11.88 -4.55
C TYR A 328 11.73 -10.46 -5.11
N ALA A 329 12.42 -9.51 -4.46
CA ALA A 329 12.60 -8.14 -4.95
C ALA A 329 11.31 -7.53 -5.50
N GLU A 330 10.26 -7.55 -4.67
CA GLU A 330 8.91 -7.17 -5.09
C GLU A 330 8.86 -5.71 -5.56
N THR A 331 8.12 -5.44 -6.64
CA THR A 331 7.90 -4.08 -7.15
C THR A 331 7.31 -3.15 -6.07
N CYS A 332 6.30 -3.61 -5.30
CA CYS A 332 5.73 -2.83 -4.21
C CYS A 332 6.73 -2.56 -3.08
N ALA A 333 7.66 -3.47 -2.81
CA ALA A 333 8.63 -3.30 -1.74
C ALA A 333 9.68 -2.24 -2.13
N ALA A 334 10.09 -2.18 -3.41
CA ALA A 334 10.92 -1.09 -3.93
C ALA A 334 10.19 0.26 -3.87
N ILE A 335 8.88 0.30 -4.16
CA ILE A 335 8.06 1.51 -4.02
C ILE A 335 7.94 1.93 -2.55
N GLY A 336 7.67 0.99 -1.63
CA GLY A 336 7.63 1.30 -0.21
C GLY A 336 8.98 1.77 0.34
N LEU A 337 10.10 1.28 -0.20
CA LEU A 337 11.43 1.81 0.10
C LEU A 337 11.59 3.26 -0.35
N ILE A 338 11.03 3.65 -1.51
CA ILE A 338 10.98 5.04 -1.96
C ILE A 338 10.17 5.90 -0.99
N PHE A 339 9.02 5.41 -0.49
CA PHE A 339 8.22 6.14 0.49
C PHE A 339 8.98 6.35 1.80
N PHE A 340 9.65 5.29 2.28
CA PHE A 340 10.45 5.36 3.49
C PHE A 340 11.64 6.32 3.30
N ALA A 341 12.35 6.24 2.17
CA ALA A 341 13.44 7.14 1.82
C ALA A 341 12.99 8.60 1.80
N ASN A 342 11.81 8.87 1.24
CA ASN A 342 11.25 10.22 1.19
C ASN A 342 11.02 10.77 2.61
N ARG A 343 10.40 9.99 3.49
CA ARG A 343 10.18 10.41 4.89
C ARG A 343 11.49 10.56 5.67
N MET A 344 12.48 9.73 5.38
CA MET A 344 13.81 9.89 5.96
C MET A 344 14.51 11.18 5.50
N LEU A 345 14.32 11.66 4.26
CA LEU A 345 14.85 12.96 3.81
C LEU A 345 14.27 14.14 4.59
N TYR A 346 12.97 14.09 4.91
CA TYR A 346 12.33 15.11 5.75
C TYR A 346 12.81 15.04 7.21
N LEU A 347 13.09 13.84 7.72
CA LEU A 347 13.61 13.62 9.06
C LEU A 347 15.08 14.03 9.21
N GLU A 348 15.92 13.69 8.23
CA GLU A 348 17.35 13.98 8.18
C GLU A 348 17.80 14.21 6.72
N ARG A 349 18.37 15.38 6.45
CA ARG A 349 18.87 15.75 5.12
C ARG A 349 20.22 15.10 4.81
N ASP A 350 20.18 13.80 4.51
CA ASP A 350 21.33 13.02 4.07
C ASP A 350 21.09 12.49 2.64
N ARG A 351 22.08 12.69 1.76
CA ARG A 351 22.00 12.24 0.36
C ARG A 351 21.76 10.75 0.21
N LYS A 352 22.15 9.92 1.19
CA LYS A 352 22.00 8.46 1.12
C LYS A 352 20.55 8.02 0.91
N TYR A 353 19.59 8.81 1.41
CA TYR A 353 18.16 8.53 1.24
C TYR A 353 17.74 8.79 -0.22
N ALA A 354 18.17 9.90 -0.81
CA ALA A 354 17.94 10.21 -2.21
C ALA A 354 18.64 9.21 -3.14
N ASP A 355 19.88 8.81 -2.83
CA ASP A 355 20.64 7.82 -3.62
C ASP A 355 19.91 6.46 -3.67
N ALA A 356 19.31 6.03 -2.56
CA ALA A 356 18.52 4.80 -2.50
C ALA A 356 17.17 4.93 -3.23
N MET A 357 16.51 6.08 -3.11
CA MET A 357 15.29 6.40 -3.84
C MET A 357 15.52 6.35 -5.36
N GLU A 358 16.56 7.03 -5.85
CA GLU A 358 16.98 7.01 -7.25
C GLU A 358 17.27 5.57 -7.72
N ARG A 359 18.06 4.82 -6.94
CA ARG A 359 18.41 3.43 -7.26
C ARG A 359 17.17 2.55 -7.41
N ALA A 360 16.24 2.59 -6.45
CA ALA A 360 15.02 1.78 -6.50
C ALA A 360 14.13 2.19 -7.68
N LEU A 361 13.95 3.49 -7.89
CA LEU A 361 13.11 4.04 -8.95
C LEU A 361 13.62 3.64 -10.35
N TYR A 362 14.87 3.97 -10.67
CA TYR A 362 15.41 3.76 -12.02
C TYR A 362 15.70 2.29 -12.37
N ASN A 363 15.68 1.39 -11.38
CA ASN A 363 15.97 -0.03 -11.57
C ASN A 363 14.75 -0.89 -11.24
N CYS A 364 14.55 -1.27 -9.97
CA CYS A 364 13.53 -2.25 -9.58
C CYS A 364 12.10 -1.81 -9.94
N VAL A 365 11.74 -0.54 -9.67
CA VAL A 365 10.38 -0.05 -9.94
C VAL A 365 10.06 -0.03 -11.43
N LEU A 366 10.94 0.56 -12.26
CA LEU A 366 10.74 0.59 -13.70
C LEU A 366 10.87 -0.80 -14.35
N ALA A 367 11.68 -1.70 -13.80
CA ALA A 367 11.72 -3.10 -14.23
C ALA A 367 10.37 -3.80 -14.00
N GLY A 368 9.59 -3.37 -13.02
CA GLY A 368 8.26 -3.89 -12.70
C GLY A 368 7.22 -3.72 -13.82
N MET A 369 7.45 -2.88 -14.83
CA MET A 369 6.48 -2.59 -15.89
C MET A 369 7.08 -2.73 -17.29
N GLN A 370 6.34 -3.34 -18.22
CA GLN A 370 6.71 -3.39 -19.63
C GLN A 370 6.72 -1.98 -20.22
N LEU A 371 7.57 -1.73 -21.21
CA LEU A 371 7.68 -0.41 -21.85
C LEU A 371 6.38 0.08 -22.51
N ASP A 372 5.43 -0.83 -22.79
CA ASP A 372 4.10 -0.50 -23.29
C ASP A 372 3.02 -0.38 -22.20
N GLY A 373 3.37 -0.55 -20.92
CA GLY A 373 2.46 -0.35 -19.79
C GLY A 373 1.37 -1.41 -19.60
N THR A 374 1.41 -2.53 -20.34
CA THR A 374 0.32 -3.53 -20.32
C THR A 374 0.66 -4.84 -19.61
N ARG A 375 1.91 -5.02 -19.19
CA ARG A 375 2.38 -6.21 -18.48
C ARG A 375 3.31 -5.84 -17.35
N PHE A 376 3.24 -6.59 -16.25
CA PHE A 376 3.90 -6.22 -15.00
C PHE A 376 4.61 -7.41 -14.38
N PHE A 377 5.75 -7.15 -13.75
CA PHE A 377 6.36 -8.08 -12.82
C PHE A 377 5.89 -7.78 -11.40
N TYR A 378 5.56 -8.85 -10.69
CA TYR A 378 5.46 -8.83 -9.23
C TYR A 378 6.87 -8.95 -8.63
N VAL A 379 7.62 -9.96 -9.10
CA VAL A 379 8.97 -10.36 -8.67
C VAL A 379 10.02 -9.88 -9.67
N ASN A 380 11.11 -9.29 -9.21
CA ASN A 380 12.18 -8.73 -10.06
C ASN A 380 13.53 -9.43 -9.80
N PRO A 381 13.75 -10.67 -10.31
CA PRO A 381 14.98 -11.40 -10.08
C PRO A 381 16.17 -10.75 -10.79
N LEU A 382 17.38 -10.96 -10.25
CA LEU A 382 18.63 -10.43 -10.83
C LEU A 382 19.31 -11.44 -11.77
N GLU A 383 18.91 -12.71 -11.69
CA GLU A 383 19.31 -13.78 -12.58
C GLU A 383 18.07 -14.57 -12.99
N THR A 384 17.90 -14.82 -14.29
CA THR A 384 16.82 -15.67 -14.81
C THR A 384 17.43 -16.83 -15.57
N LEU A 385 16.98 -18.03 -15.25
CA LEU A 385 17.54 -19.29 -15.75
C LEU A 385 16.54 -19.90 -16.76
N PRO A 386 16.85 -19.92 -18.07
CA PRO A 386 15.97 -20.51 -19.07
C PRO A 386 15.62 -21.97 -18.75
N GLY A 387 14.33 -22.32 -18.80
CA GLY A 387 13.82 -23.66 -18.46
C GLY A 387 13.78 -23.98 -16.97
N ILE A 388 14.10 -23.02 -16.09
CA ILE A 388 14.05 -23.17 -14.62
C ILE A 388 13.18 -22.07 -14.01
N SER A 389 13.46 -20.80 -14.31
CA SER A 389 12.69 -19.63 -13.87
C SER A 389 11.24 -19.72 -14.35
N GLY A 390 10.29 -19.63 -13.41
CA GLY A 390 8.86 -19.79 -13.67
C GLY A 390 8.37 -21.24 -13.78
N GLU A 391 9.27 -22.23 -13.79
CA GLU A 391 8.94 -23.65 -13.97
C GLU A 391 9.26 -24.49 -12.73
N ALA A 392 10.51 -24.44 -12.26
CA ALA A 392 10.99 -25.21 -11.12
C ALA A 392 10.34 -24.76 -9.82
N LYS A 393 10.11 -25.69 -8.88
CA LYS A 393 9.43 -25.39 -7.60
C LYS A 393 10.13 -24.26 -6.81
N THR A 394 11.46 -24.22 -6.85
CA THR A 394 12.31 -23.23 -6.16
C THR A 394 12.35 -21.85 -6.83
N HIS A 395 11.91 -21.75 -8.10
CA HIS A 395 12.03 -20.55 -8.93
C HIS A 395 10.70 -20.18 -9.59
N ARG A 396 9.58 -20.79 -9.15
CA ARG A 396 8.26 -20.62 -9.77
C ARG A 396 7.78 -19.17 -9.72
N HIS A 397 8.18 -18.42 -8.70
CA HIS A 397 7.87 -17.01 -8.52
C HIS A 397 8.65 -16.10 -9.48
N ALA A 398 9.85 -16.50 -9.88
CA ALA A 398 10.73 -15.75 -10.76
C ALA A 398 10.35 -15.97 -12.23
N LEU A 399 9.26 -15.34 -12.68
CA LEU A 399 8.80 -15.45 -14.07
C LEU A 399 9.81 -14.83 -15.05
N PRO A 400 10.11 -15.48 -16.19
CA PRO A 400 11.06 -14.95 -17.18
C PRO A 400 10.44 -13.84 -18.06
N VAL A 401 9.12 -13.70 -18.05
CA VAL A 401 8.37 -12.70 -18.82
C VAL A 401 7.27 -12.08 -17.97
N ARG A 402 6.97 -10.80 -18.21
CA ARG A 402 5.89 -10.10 -17.51
C ARG A 402 4.52 -10.68 -17.90
N PRO A 403 3.71 -11.17 -16.95
CA PRO A 403 2.31 -11.51 -17.22
C PRO A 403 1.44 -10.26 -17.39
N LYS A 404 0.22 -10.48 -17.92
CA LYS A 404 -0.74 -9.40 -18.22
C LYS A 404 -1.39 -8.80 -16.98
N TRP A 405 -1.79 -9.66 -16.04
CA TRP A 405 -2.46 -9.28 -14.79
C TRP A 405 -2.32 -10.42 -13.76
N PHE A 406 -2.70 -10.15 -12.52
CA PHE A 406 -2.58 -11.09 -11.40
C PHE A 406 -3.85 -11.11 -10.57
N ALA A 407 -4.14 -12.22 -9.90
CA ALA A 407 -5.18 -12.28 -8.86
C ALA A 407 -4.82 -11.40 -7.63
N CYS A 408 -3.53 -11.27 -7.31
CA CYS A 408 -3.01 -10.26 -6.37
C CYS A 408 -2.39 -9.11 -7.17
N ALA A 409 -3.18 -8.10 -7.49
CA ALA A 409 -2.80 -7.00 -8.38
C ALA A 409 -2.28 -5.77 -7.63
N CYS A 410 -1.51 -5.96 -6.54
CA CYS A 410 -0.97 -4.83 -5.77
C CYS A 410 0.03 -4.00 -6.59
N CYS A 411 0.86 -4.64 -7.43
CA CYS A 411 1.98 -4.00 -8.13
C CYS A 411 1.56 -2.99 -9.22
N PRO A 412 0.67 -3.33 -10.17
CA PRO A 412 0.35 -2.41 -11.27
C PRO A 412 -0.17 -1.03 -10.83
N PRO A 413 -1.19 -0.89 -9.97
CA PRO A 413 -1.68 0.42 -9.56
C PRO A 413 -0.68 1.13 -8.64
N ASN A 414 0.19 0.40 -7.93
CA ASN A 414 1.27 0.98 -7.13
C ASN A 414 2.33 1.64 -8.01
N VAL A 415 2.70 1.02 -9.15
CA VAL A 415 3.56 1.64 -10.16
C VAL A 415 2.89 2.88 -10.77
N ALA A 416 1.60 2.78 -11.11
CA ALA A 416 0.86 3.89 -11.71
C ALA A 416 0.82 5.13 -10.79
N ARG A 417 0.52 4.95 -9.49
CA ARG A 417 0.50 6.07 -8.54
C ARG A 417 1.89 6.67 -8.33
N THR A 418 2.93 5.85 -8.23
CA THR A 418 4.32 6.32 -8.03
C THR A 418 4.83 7.12 -9.23
N LEU A 419 4.60 6.63 -10.44
CA LEU A 419 5.06 7.32 -11.66
C LEU A 419 4.27 8.60 -11.93
N SER A 420 2.99 8.64 -11.56
CA SER A 420 2.16 9.85 -11.70
C SER A 420 2.50 10.91 -10.64
N SER A 421 3.14 10.54 -9.53
CA SER A 421 3.56 11.45 -8.45
C SER A 421 5.07 11.70 -8.42
N ILE A 422 5.80 11.47 -9.53
CA ILE A 422 7.26 11.54 -9.56
C ILE A 422 7.84 12.87 -9.07
N SER A 423 7.10 13.97 -9.24
CA SER A 423 7.47 15.29 -8.72
C SER A 423 7.65 15.32 -7.20
N GLU A 424 6.94 14.47 -6.44
CA GLU A 424 7.09 14.35 -4.98
C GLU A 424 8.41 13.70 -4.55
N TYR A 425 9.08 13.01 -5.46
CA TYR A 425 10.34 12.31 -5.22
C TYR A 425 11.53 13.00 -5.88
N ALA A 426 11.28 13.91 -6.83
CA ALA A 426 12.31 14.69 -7.50
C ALA A 426 12.70 15.96 -6.73
N TRP A 427 11.77 16.53 -5.96
CA TRP A 427 11.98 17.79 -5.25
C TRP A 427 11.74 17.62 -3.76
N HIS A 428 12.40 18.45 -2.97
CA HIS A 428 12.19 18.54 -1.53
C HIS A 428 12.01 20.01 -1.17
N MET A 429 10.82 20.38 -0.69
CA MET A 429 10.49 21.75 -0.27
C MET A 429 10.49 21.87 1.25
N THR A 430 10.96 23.01 1.75
CA THR A 430 11.13 23.31 3.16
C THR A 430 10.40 24.58 3.55
#